data_AF-A0A820B3R8-F1
#
_entry.id   AF-A0A820B3R8-F1
#
_cell.length_a   1.000
_cell.length_b   1.000
_cell.length_c   1.000
_cell.angle_alpha   90.00
_cell.angle_beta   90.00
_cell.angle_gamma   90.00
#
_symmetry.space_group_name_H-M   'P 1'
#
loop_
_entity.id
_entity.type
_entity.pdbx_description
1 polymer ?
#
loop_
_entity_poly.entity_id
_entity_poly.type
_entity_poly.pdbx_seq_one_letter_code
_entity_poly.pdbx_strand_id
1 'polypeptide(L)'
;MTNTSFDVVQKLNVATFWINQIYPLLQIIFGTFGNIFNIIIFTRRSLRNNPCSLYFIFGSINNCFAVDIALLARYLASTWNLDPSATNNVL
;
A
#
# COMPACT_ATOMS: atom_id res chain seq x y z
N MET A 1 -28.79 -21.98 -16.21
CA MET A 1 -27.69 -22.11 -15.23
C MET A 1 -26.60 -21.05 -15.39
N THR A 2 -26.64 -20.18 -16.41
CA THR A 2 -25.64 -19.13 -16.65
C THR A 2 -25.82 -17.90 -15.75
N ASN A 3 -27.07 -17.51 -15.45
CA ASN A 3 -27.36 -16.28 -14.70
C ASN A 3 -26.81 -16.28 -13.26
N THR A 4 -26.81 -17.44 -12.59
CA THR A 4 -26.31 -17.55 -11.20
C THR A 4 -24.81 -17.38 -11.11
N SER A 5 -24.04 -17.89 -12.09
CA SER A 5 -22.59 -17.66 -12.14
C SER A 5 -22.24 -16.21 -12.47
N PHE A 6 -23.02 -15.56 -13.36
CA PHE A 6 -22.82 -14.14 -13.66
C PHE A 6 -23.10 -13.25 -12.44
N ASP A 7 -24.17 -13.53 -11.68
CA ASP A 7 -24.51 -12.80 -10.46
C ASP A 7 -23.41 -12.91 -9.39
N VAL A 8 -22.83 -14.10 -9.21
CA VAL A 8 -21.74 -14.29 -8.24
C VAL A 8 -20.50 -13.50 -8.64
N VAL A 9 -20.11 -13.53 -9.93
CA VAL A 9 -18.96 -12.77 -10.44
C VAL A 9 -19.19 -11.27 -10.26
N GLN A 10 -20.40 -10.78 -10.54
CA GLN A 10 -20.74 -9.37 -10.36
C GLN A 10 -20.63 -8.94 -8.90
N LYS A 11 -21.14 -9.75 -7.96
CA LYS A 11 -21.04 -9.46 -6.52
C LYS A 11 -19.59 -9.47 -6.03
N LEU A 12 -18.77 -10.40 -6.52
CA LEU A 12 -17.34 -10.44 -6.22
C LEU A 12 -16.63 -9.18 -6.72
N ASN A 13 -16.87 -8.77 -7.97
CA ASN A 13 -16.24 -7.57 -8.53
C ASN A 13 -16.60 -6.30 -7.75
N VAL A 14 -17.86 -6.16 -7.33
CA VAL A 14 -18.29 -5.04 -6.48
C VAL A 14 -17.59 -5.09 -5.13
N ALA A 15 -17.50 -6.25 -4.49
CA ALA A 15 -16.79 -6.39 -3.22
C ALA A 15 -15.29 -6.06 -3.36
N THR A 16 -14.63 -6.57 -4.42
CA THR A 16 -13.24 -6.27 -4.72
C THR A 16 -13.00 -4.79 -4.97
N PHE A 17 -13.93 -4.10 -5.65
CA PHE A 17 -13.86 -2.65 -5.84
C PHE A 17 -13.82 -1.90 -4.50
N TRP A 18 -14.77 -2.19 -3.59
CA TRP A 18 -14.82 -1.55 -2.29
C TRP A 18 -13.61 -1.86 -1.42
N ILE A 19 -13.12 -3.10 -1.43
CA ILE A 19 -11.91 -3.50 -0.71
C ILE A 19 -10.70 -2.74 -1.25
N ASN A 20 -10.52 -2.70 -2.57
CA ASN A 20 -9.41 -1.98 -3.21
C ASN A 20 -9.48 -0.46 -3.00
N GLN A 21 -10.65 0.10 -2.66
CA GLN A 21 -10.78 1.51 -2.32
C GLN A 21 -10.44 1.79 -0.84
N ILE A 22 -10.94 0.98 0.09
CA ILE A 22 -10.83 1.27 1.53
C ILE A 22 -9.52 0.76 2.12
N TYR A 23 -9.11 -0.46 1.75
CA TYR A 23 -7.92 -1.11 2.32
C TYR A 23 -6.62 -0.31 2.15
N PRO A 24 -6.27 0.21 0.94
CA PRO A 24 -5.03 0.96 0.79
C PRO A 24 -5.02 2.27 1.57
N LEU A 25 -6.15 2.95 1.74
CA LEU A 25 -6.22 4.17 2.57
C LEU A 25 -5.89 3.87 4.03
N LEU A 26 -6.47 2.81 4.58
CA LEU A 26 -6.14 2.37 5.93
C LEU A 26 -4.66 1.97 6.04
N GLN A 27 -4.14 1.25 5.05
CA GLN A 27 -2.74 0.85 5.04
C GLN A 27 -1.77 2.03 4.91
N ILE A 28 -2.10 3.09 4.16
CA ILE A 28 -1.29 4.32 4.11
C ILE A 28 -1.28 5.00 5.47
N ILE A 29 -2.45 5.19 6.09
CA ILE A 29 -2.55 5.85 7.40
C ILE A 29 -1.82 5.01 8.46
N PHE A 30 -2.24 3.78 8.70
CA PHE A 30 -1.65 2.94 9.76
C PHE A 30 -0.20 2.54 9.45
N GLY A 31 0.14 2.33 8.18
CA GLY A 31 1.49 1.97 7.75
C GLY A 31 2.49 3.11 7.94
N THR A 32 2.13 4.34 7.59
CA THR A 32 2.99 5.52 7.83
C THR A 32 3.18 5.77 9.32
N PHE A 33 2.10 5.81 10.11
CA PHE A 33 2.21 5.97 11.56
C PHE A 33 3.05 4.84 12.19
N GLY A 34 2.78 3.57 11.85
CA GLY A 34 3.53 2.43 12.38
C GLY A 34 5.02 2.47 12.04
N ASN A 35 5.38 2.81 10.81
CA ASN A 35 6.78 2.94 10.39
C ASN A 35 7.47 4.13 11.08
N ILE A 36 6.78 5.27 11.25
CA ILE A 36 7.31 6.42 11.99
C ILE A 36 7.57 6.05 13.45
N PHE A 37 6.63 5.36 14.12
CA PHE A 37 6.82 4.89 15.49
C PHE A 37 8.01 3.93 15.59
N ASN A 38 8.14 2.97 14.66
CA ASN A 38 9.28 2.07 14.62
C ASN A 38 10.61 2.85 14.50
N ILE A 39 10.69 3.82 13.59
CA ILE A 39 11.89 4.64 13.42
C ILE A 39 12.20 5.42 14.71
N ILE A 40 11.21 6.06 15.34
CA ILE A 40 11.40 6.81 16.59
C ILE A 40 11.88 5.90 17.72
N ILE A 41 11.28 4.72 17.88
CA ILE A 41 11.62 3.76 18.94
C ILE A 41 13.04 3.24 18.75
N PHE A 42 13.39 2.79 17.55
CA PHE A 42 14.71 2.21 17.28
C PHE A 42 15.83 3.27 17.19
N THR A 43 15.51 4.53 16.93
CA THR A 43 16.48 5.65 16.95
C THR A 43 16.93 6.00 18.38
N ARG A 44 16.22 5.56 19.42
CA ARG A 44 16.62 5.80 20.82
C ARG A 44 18.01 5.23 21.09
N ARG A 45 18.85 6.04 21.75
CA ARG A 45 20.27 5.76 22.05
C ARG A 45 20.51 4.40 22.75
N SER A 46 19.53 3.92 23.51
CA SER A 46 19.57 2.62 24.19
C SER A 46 19.56 1.42 23.23
N LEU A 47 18.81 1.50 22.12
CA LEU A 47 18.66 0.39 21.17
C LEU A 47 19.71 0.39 20.06
N ARG A 48 20.27 1.56 19.71
CA ARG A 48 21.28 1.71 18.64
C ARG A 48 22.58 0.93 18.83
N ASN A 49 22.86 0.43 20.03
CA ASN A 49 24.00 -0.45 20.29
C ASN A 49 23.80 -1.88 19.76
N ASN A 50 22.57 -2.25 19.37
CA ASN A 50 22.29 -3.54 18.77
C ASN A 50 22.25 -3.43 17.24
N PRO A 51 23.06 -4.19 16.49
CA PRO A 51 23.05 -4.14 15.02
C PRO A 51 21.68 -4.52 14.43
N CYS A 52 20.93 -5.39 15.13
CA CYS A 52 19.57 -5.76 14.76
C CYS A 52 18.61 -4.55 14.71
N SER A 53 18.77 -3.55 15.59
CA SER A 53 17.91 -2.37 15.57
C SER A 53 18.14 -1.51 14.33
N LEU A 54 19.35 -1.50 13.77
CA LEU A 54 19.65 -0.79 12.53
C LEU A 54 18.93 -1.44 11.34
N TYR A 55 18.91 -2.77 11.26
CA TYR A 55 18.13 -3.47 10.24
C TYR A 55 16.64 -3.15 10.32
N PHE A 56 16.08 -3.08 11.53
CA PHE A 56 14.68 -2.67 11.71
C PHE A 56 14.43 -1.21 11.31
N ILE A 57 15.39 -0.30 11.52
CA ILE A 57 15.30 1.09 11.05
C ILE A 57 15.29 1.15 9.52
N PHE A 58 16.29 0.54 8.86
CA PHE A 58 16.36 0.54 7.40
C PHE A 58 15.16 -0.17 6.76
N GLY A 59 14.70 -1.26 7.36
CA GLY A 59 13.48 -1.95 6.94
C GLY A 59 12.23 -1.07 7.09
N SER A 60 12.11 -0.32 8.18
CA SER A 60 11.00 0.62 8.40
C SER A 60 11.03 1.80 7.42
N ILE A 61 12.21 2.32 7.09
CA ILE A 61 12.39 3.36 6.08
C ILE A 61 11.98 2.84 4.70
N ASN A 62 12.49 1.67 4.29
CA ASN A 62 12.13 1.05 3.02
C ASN A 62 10.63 0.76 2.94
N ASN A 63 10.04 0.28 4.03
CA ASN A 63 8.60 0.05 4.10
C ASN A 63 7.80 1.35 4.01
N CYS A 64 8.31 2.47 4.54
CA CYS A 64 7.69 3.78 4.37
C CYS A 64 7.67 4.16 2.89
N PHE A 65 8.81 4.09 2.19
CA PHE A 65 8.89 4.37 0.75
C PHE A 65 7.99 3.44 -0.08
N ALA A 66 7.93 2.15 0.26
CA ALA A 66 7.08 1.20 -0.45
C ALA A 66 5.59 1.54 -0.30
N VAL A 67 5.15 1.92 0.91
CA VAL A 67 3.77 2.34 1.16
C VAL A 67 3.49 3.69 0.47
N ASP A 68 4.37 4.67 0.62
CA ASP A 68 4.16 6.02 0.10
C ASP A 68 4.26 6.13 -1.42
N ILE A 69 5.12 5.35 -2.07
CA ILE A 69 5.31 5.40 -3.53
C ILE A 69 4.45 4.35 -4.22
N ALA A 70 4.61 3.06 -3.88
CA ALA A 70 3.97 1.99 -4.64
C ALA A 70 2.47 1.90 -4.36
N LEU A 71 2.06 2.01 -3.09
CA LEU A 71 0.65 1.90 -2.72
C LEU A 71 -0.12 3.16 -3.12
N LEU A 72 0.47 4.36 -2.95
CA LEU A 72 -0.13 5.61 -3.39
C LEU A 72 -0.28 5.66 -4.91
N ALA A 73 0.75 5.28 -5.68
CA ALA A 73 0.68 5.25 -7.14
C ALA A 73 -0.40 4.27 -7.62
N ARG A 74 -0.48 3.08 -7.01
CA ARG A 74 -1.52 2.09 -7.34
C ARG A 74 -2.93 2.57 -6.96
N TYR A 75 -3.08 3.24 -5.82
CA TYR A 75 -4.34 3.85 -5.43
C TYR A 75 -4.73 4.97 -6.41
N LEU A 76 -3.77 5.81 -6.81
CA LEU A 76 -4.01 6.87 -7.79
C LEU A 76 -4.46 6.33 -9.15
N ALA A 77 -3.76 5.30 -9.65
CA ALA A 77 -4.10 4.63 -10.90
C ALA A 77 -5.48 3.97 -10.83
N SER A 78 -5.81 3.30 -9.72
CA SER A 78 -7.09 2.57 -9.57
C SER A 78 -8.29 3.50 -9.38
N THR A 79 -8.16 4.61 -8.64
CA THR A 79 -9.29 5.50 -8.34
C THR A 79 -9.48 6.57 -9.41
N TRP A 80 -8.40 7.13 -9.95
CA TRP A 80 -8.48 8.24 -10.91
C TRP A 80 -8.18 7.83 -12.36
N ASN A 81 -7.99 6.54 -12.66
CA ASN A 81 -7.55 6.06 -13.99
C ASN A 81 -6.32 6.81 -14.51
N LEU A 82 -5.46 7.28 -13.60
CA LEU A 82 -4.15 7.82 -13.96
C LEU A 82 -3.22 6.65 -14.29
N ASP A 83 -3.49 5.99 -15.41
CA ASP A 83 -2.57 5.03 -16.00
C ASP A 83 -1.63 5.79 -16.93
N PRO A 84 -0.35 5.99 -16.58
CA PRO A 84 0.62 6.59 -17.49
C PRO A 84 0.83 5.74 -18.76
N SER A 85 0.38 4.48 -18.79
CA SER A 85 0.38 3.65 -20.00
C SER A 85 -0.71 4.03 -20.99
N ALA A 86 -1.82 4.65 -20.57
CA ALA A 86 -2.89 5.08 -21.47
C ALA A 86 -2.52 6.31 -22.32
N THR A 87 -1.52 7.09 -21.89
CA THR A 87 -1.04 8.30 -22.58
C THR A 87 0.12 8.02 -23.55
N ASN A 88 0.67 6.80 -23.56
CA ASN A 88 1.74 6.42 -24.50
C ASN A 88 1.16 6.07 -25.88
N ASN A 89 1.01 7.07 -26.75
CA ASN A 89 0.75 6.90 -28.18
C ASN A 89 2.03 6.55 -28.96
N VAL A 90 2.81 5.59 -28.46
CA VAL A 90 3.99 5.03 -29.14
C VAL A 90 3.73 3.57 -29.49
N LEU A 91 2.70 3.35 -30.31
CA LEU A 91 2.49 2.20 -31.20
C LEU A 91 1.47 2.61 -32.26
#